data_AF-A0A6V7M5J8-F1
#
_entry.id   AF-A0A6V7M5J8-F1
#
_cell.length_a   1.000
_cell.length_b   1.000
_cell.length_c   1.000
_cell.angle_alpha   90.00
_cell.angle_beta   90.00
_cell.angle_gamma   90.00
#
_symmetry.space_group_name_H-M   'P 1'
#
loop_
_entity.id
_entity.type
_entity.pdbx_description
1 polymer ?
#
loop_
_entity_poly.entity_id
_entity_poly.type
_entity_poly.pdbx_seq_one_letter_code
_entity_poly.pdbx_strand_id
1 'polypeptide(L)'
;SQSKDPSQSFILGGANAITNSFPHQVSLQWGLPNDPNPRHFCGGIIINELWILTAAHCIDAVPEIDGFLVKAGKHVLDRREPQEQVRNVAASFSHEDFVG
;
A
#
# COMPACT_ATOMS: atom_id res chain seq x y z
N SER A 1 -15.29 -22.56 22.95
CA SER A 1 -13.85 -22.37 23.22
C SER A 1 -13.09 -22.90 22.02
N GLN A 2 -12.38 -22.06 21.27
CA GLN A 2 -11.52 -22.54 20.19
C GLN A 2 -10.07 -22.19 20.52
N SER A 3 -9.25 -23.24 20.55
CA SER A 3 -7.81 -23.22 20.81
C SER A 3 -7.07 -22.56 19.65
N LYS A 4 -6.21 -21.57 19.95
CA LYS A 4 -5.32 -20.92 18.98
C LYS A 4 -4.04 -21.73 18.84
N ASP A 5 -3.74 -22.15 17.60
CA ASP A 5 -2.47 -22.78 17.20
C ASP A 5 -1.40 -21.67 16.99
N PRO A 6 -0.19 -21.77 17.57
CA PRO A 6 0.86 -20.75 17.47
C PRO A 6 1.48 -20.61 16.07
N SER A 7 1.13 -21.47 15.11
CA SER A 7 1.74 -21.50 13.76
C SER A 7 1.04 -20.64 12.70
N GLN A 8 -0.07 -19.95 13.03
CA GLN A 8 -0.79 -19.11 12.06
C GLN A 8 -0.15 -17.73 11.86
N SER A 9 0.62 -17.57 10.79
CA SER A 9 0.96 -16.26 10.24
C SER A 9 -0.32 -15.60 9.69
N PHE A 10 -0.60 -14.38 10.14
CA PHE A 10 -1.85 -13.68 9.84
C PHE A 10 -2.16 -13.53 8.34
N ILE A 11 -3.47 -13.55 8.08
CA ILE A 11 -4.17 -13.62 6.78
C ILE A 11 -3.72 -14.86 5.98
N LEU A 12 -4.15 -16.07 6.33
CA LEU A 12 -5.52 -16.61 6.17
C LEU A 12 -6.19 -16.99 7.51
N GLY A 13 -7.50 -16.69 7.66
CA GLY A 13 -8.30 -16.88 8.89
C GLY A 13 -8.55 -15.61 9.73
N GLY A 14 -8.20 -14.43 9.20
CA GLY A 14 -8.35 -13.14 9.89
C GLY A 14 -9.78 -12.57 9.89
N ALA A 15 -9.90 -11.29 10.25
CA ALA A 15 -11.15 -10.52 10.22
C ALA A 15 -10.92 -9.16 9.56
N ASN A 16 -12.00 -8.55 9.05
CA ASN A 16 -11.94 -7.18 8.53
C ASN A 16 -11.40 -6.24 9.62
N ALA A 17 -10.44 -5.39 9.24
CA ALA A 17 -9.94 -4.35 10.13
C ALA A 17 -11.07 -3.40 10.51
N ILE A 18 -11.00 -2.82 11.71
CA ILE A 18 -11.85 -1.68 12.05
C ILE A 18 -11.41 -0.50 11.18
N THR A 19 -12.35 0.25 10.62
CA THR A 19 -12.04 1.44 9.82
C THR A 19 -11.09 2.36 10.58
N ASN A 20 -10.01 2.80 9.93
CA ASN A 20 -8.96 3.67 10.49
C ASN A 20 -8.12 3.09 11.65
N SER A 21 -8.22 1.80 11.96
CA SER A 21 -7.40 1.18 13.02
C SER A 21 -5.90 1.07 12.68
N PHE A 22 -5.54 1.17 11.40
CA PHE A 22 -4.17 1.16 10.89
C PHE A 22 -3.90 2.43 10.07
N PRO A 23 -3.81 3.61 10.70
CA PRO A 23 -3.74 4.89 9.99
C PRO A 23 -2.46 5.06 9.15
N HIS A 24 -1.42 4.28 9.47
CA HIS A 24 -0.15 4.25 8.75
C HIS A 24 -0.19 3.36 7.50
N GLN A 25 -1.21 2.52 7.32
CA GLN A 25 -1.34 1.67 6.13
C GLN A 25 -1.65 2.53 4.90
N VAL A 26 -0.92 2.28 3.81
CA VAL A 26 -1.24 2.87 2.50
C VAL A 26 -1.50 1.81 1.44
N SER A 27 -2.30 2.19 0.46
CA SER A 27 -2.48 1.47 -0.80
C SER A 27 -1.56 2.10 -1.85
N LEU A 28 -0.59 1.35 -2.33
CA LEU A 28 0.22 1.72 -3.49
C LEU A 28 -0.57 1.35 -4.74
N GLN A 29 -0.75 2.33 -5.62
CA GLN A 29 -1.52 2.19 -6.85
C GLN A 29 -0.71 2.67 -8.06
N TRP A 30 -0.92 2.05 -9.20
CA TRP A 30 -0.31 2.46 -10.46
C TRP A 30 -1.34 2.43 -11.59
N GLY A 31 -1.23 3.38 -12.51
CA GLY A 31 -2.04 3.49 -13.72
C GLY A 31 -1.38 4.45 -14.69
N LEU A 32 -1.85 4.52 -15.93
CA LEU A 32 -1.32 5.48 -16.90
C LEU A 32 -1.51 6.93 -16.39
N PRO A 33 -0.70 7.90 -16.85
CA PRO A 33 -0.93 9.30 -16.54
C PRO A 33 -2.38 9.71 -16.87
N ASN A 34 -3.07 10.30 -15.90
CA ASN A 34 -4.50 10.66 -15.96
C ASN A 34 -5.49 9.48 -16.01
N ASP A 35 -5.06 8.25 -15.71
CA ASP A 35 -5.96 7.11 -15.54
C ASP A 35 -6.98 7.41 -14.42
N PRO A 36 -8.30 7.39 -14.72
CA PRO A 36 -9.32 7.58 -13.70
C PRO A 36 -9.38 6.43 -12.68
N ASN A 37 -8.82 5.25 -13.00
CA ASN A 37 -8.93 4.02 -12.22
C ASN A 37 -7.55 3.32 -12.03
N PRO A 38 -6.58 3.98 -11.37
CA PRO A 38 -5.31 3.36 -11.03
C PRO A 38 -5.54 2.13 -10.15
N ARG A 39 -4.74 1.08 -10.36
CA ARG A 39 -4.92 -0.22 -9.70
C ARG A 39 -4.02 -0.36 -8.50
N HIS A 40 -4.57 -0.86 -7.40
CA HIS A 40 -3.78 -1.31 -6.27
C HIS A 40 -2.90 -2.50 -6.66
N PHE A 41 -1.63 -2.44 -6.27
CA PHE A 41 -0.67 -3.53 -6.53
C PHE A 41 0.16 -3.91 -5.29
N CYS A 42 0.39 -2.99 -4.36
CA CYS A 42 1.16 -3.26 -3.13
C CYS A 42 0.68 -2.44 -1.94
N GLY A 43 1.08 -2.87 -0.74
CA GLY A 43 0.95 -2.09 0.49
C GLY A 43 2.21 -1.26 0.80
N GLY A 44 2.09 -0.35 1.76
CA GLY A 44 3.21 0.36 2.34
C GLY A 44 2.84 0.93 3.70
N ILE A 45 3.81 1.53 4.38
CA ILE A 45 3.62 2.15 5.69
C ILE A 45 4.15 3.58 5.72
N ILE A 46 3.37 4.51 6.29
CA ILE A 46 3.79 5.88 6.56
C ILE A 46 4.82 5.84 7.69
N ILE A 47 6.04 6.32 7.40
CA ILE A 47 7.09 6.46 8.41
C ILE A 47 7.26 7.92 8.85
N ASN A 48 6.87 8.88 8.00
CA ASN A 48 6.69 10.29 8.34
C ASN A 48 5.85 11.00 7.23
N GLU A 49 5.72 12.32 7.32
CA GLU A 49 4.89 13.14 6.41
C GLU A 49 5.28 13.06 4.92
N LEU A 50 6.52 12.68 4.60
CA LEU A 50 7.07 12.66 3.23
C LEU A 50 7.52 11.29 2.76
N TRP A 51 7.55 10.30 3.66
CA TRP A 51 8.17 9.00 3.39
C TRP A 51 7.21 7.84 3.65
N ILE A 52 7.12 6.96 2.65
CA ILE A 52 6.48 5.65 2.73
C ILE A 52 7.57 4.59 2.64
N LEU A 53 7.51 3.60 3.53
CA LEU A 53 8.30 2.38 3.43
C LEU A 53 7.48 1.27 2.77
N THR A 54 8.07 0.56 1.80
CA THR A 54 7.49 -0.60 1.13
C THR A 54 8.59 -1.60 0.75
N ALA A 55 8.23 -2.72 0.14
CA ALA A 55 9.21 -3.70 -0.35
C ALA A 55 9.82 -3.25 -1.69
N ALA A 56 11.11 -3.54 -1.89
CA ALA A 56 11.81 -3.19 -3.13
C ALA A 56 11.16 -3.80 -4.38
N HIS A 57 10.69 -5.05 -4.31
CA HIS A 57 9.97 -5.68 -5.43
C HIS A 57 8.67 -4.94 -5.81
N CYS A 58 8.06 -4.18 -4.90
CA CYS A 58 6.91 -3.34 -5.24
C CYS A 58 7.33 -2.12 -6.08
N ILE A 59 8.54 -1.60 -5.84
CA ILE A 59 9.10 -0.51 -6.65
C ILE A 59 9.41 -1.04 -8.05
N ASP A 60 10.04 -2.21 -8.17
CA ASP A 60 10.40 -2.81 -9.47
C ASP A 60 9.18 -3.28 -10.29
N ALA A 61 8.04 -3.52 -9.65
CA ALA A 61 6.78 -3.84 -10.33
C ALA A 61 6.16 -2.64 -11.06
N VAL A 62 6.66 -1.42 -10.81
CA VAL A 62 6.16 -0.19 -11.42
C VAL A 62 7.07 0.20 -12.60
N PRO A 63 6.56 0.21 -13.85
CA PRO A 63 7.39 0.47 -15.02
C PRO A 63 7.84 1.93 -15.13
N GLU A 64 7.01 2.87 -14.68
CA GLU A 64 7.27 4.31 -14.70
C GLU A 64 6.75 4.96 -13.42
N ILE A 65 7.51 5.91 -12.86
CA ILE A 65 7.11 6.65 -11.66
C ILE A 65 5.88 7.54 -11.92
N ASP A 66 5.70 7.96 -13.18
CA ASP A 66 4.51 8.65 -13.62
C ASP A 66 3.29 7.72 -13.49
N GLY A 67 2.30 8.17 -12.73
CA GLY A 67 1.14 7.36 -12.38
C GLY A 67 1.32 6.46 -11.16
N PHE A 68 2.49 6.46 -10.51
CA PHE A 68 2.67 5.84 -9.20
C PHE A 68 2.08 6.73 -8.09
N LEU A 69 1.04 6.22 -7.44
CA LEU A 69 0.25 6.90 -6.43
C LEU A 69 0.34 6.20 -5.07
N VAL A 70 0.40 7.01 -4.02
CA VAL A 70 0.13 6.60 -2.65
C VAL A 70 -1.27 7.05 -2.27
N LYS A 71 -2.11 6.12 -1.79
CA LYS A 71 -3.41 6.42 -1.19
C LYS A 71 -3.42 6.07 0.30
N ALA A 72 -3.45 7.08 1.15
CA ALA A 72 -3.60 6.95 2.61
C ALA A 72 -5.07 7.11 3.02
N GLY A 73 -5.45 6.58 4.18
CA GLY A 73 -6.83 6.66 4.69
C GLY A 73 -7.82 5.74 3.96
N LYS A 74 -7.31 4.71 3.26
CA LYS A 74 -8.10 3.71 2.55
C LYS A 74 -8.52 2.58 3.48
N HIS A 75 -9.79 2.21 3.42
CA HIS A 75 -10.34 1.00 4.02
C HIS A 75 -10.86 0.02 2.96
N VAL A 76 -11.39 0.54 1.85
CA VAL A 76 -11.94 -0.26 0.74
C VAL A 76 -11.20 0.10 -0.55
N LEU A 77 -10.58 -0.88 -1.22
CA LEU A 77 -9.64 -0.63 -2.32
C LEU A 77 -10.29 0.01 -3.55
N ASP A 78 -11.44 -0.52 -3.97
CA ASP A 78 -12.14 -0.19 -5.22
C ASP A 78 -13.08 1.02 -5.10
N ARG A 79 -13.20 1.62 -3.91
CA ARG A 79 -14.08 2.75 -3.65
C ARG A 79 -13.31 3.98 -3.21
N ARG A 80 -13.57 5.13 -3.82
CA ARG A 80 -13.07 6.43 -3.33
C ARG A 80 -13.69 6.78 -1.97
N GLU A 81 -12.84 7.12 -1.00
CA GLU A 81 -13.28 7.47 0.35
C GLU A 81 -13.03 8.96 0.66
N PRO A 82 -13.95 9.68 1.36
CA PRO A 82 -13.78 11.11 1.61
C PRO A 82 -12.53 11.48 2.41
N GLN A 83 -12.05 10.55 3.24
CA GLN A 83 -10.86 10.72 4.08
C GLN A 83 -9.58 10.33 3.35
N GLU A 84 -9.67 9.81 2.12
CA GLU A 84 -8.49 9.34 1.39
C GLU A 84 -7.63 10.51 0.91
N GLN A 85 -6.33 10.42 1.17
CA GLN A 85 -5.35 11.35 0.61
C GLN A 85 -4.61 10.66 -0.52
N VAL A 86 -4.54 11.32 -1.67
CA VAL A 86 -3.80 10.84 -2.86
C VAL A 86 -2.57 11.72 -3.06
N ARG A 87 -1.41 11.08 -3.25
CA ARG A 87 -0.13 11.73 -3.52
C ARG A 87 0.61 11.01 -4.64
N ASN A 88 1.21 11.77 -5.55
CA ASN A 88 2.15 11.25 -6.53
C ASN A 88 3.47 10.92 -5.81
N VAL A 89 4.13 9.83 -6.24
CA VAL A 89 5.47 9.51 -5.78
C VAL A 89 6.48 10.39 -6.52
N ALA A 90 7.31 11.11 -5.78
CA ALA A 90 8.35 11.98 -6.36
C ALA A 90 9.64 11.23 -6.69
N ALA A 91 9.99 10.23 -5.88
CA ALA A 91 11.13 9.36 -6.05
C ALA A 91 10.91 8.05 -5.31
N SER A 92 11.54 6.97 -5.77
CA SER A 92 11.58 5.67 -5.10
C SER A 92 13.03 5.19 -4.98
N PHE A 93 13.31 4.49 -3.87
CA PHE A 93 14.65 4.01 -3.56
C PHE A 93 14.56 2.57 -3.06
N SER A 94 15.12 1.64 -3.83
CA SER A 94 15.32 0.25 -3.41
C SER A 94 16.62 0.14 -2.62
N HIS A 95 16.67 -0.82 -1.70
CA HIS A 95 17.91 -1.13 -0.99
C HIS A 95 18.99 -1.56 -1.98
N GLU A 96 20.24 -1.11 -1.81
CA GLU A 96 21.33 -1.35 -2.77
C GLU A 96 21.65 -2.84 -2.99
N ASP A 97 21.49 -3.65 -1.94
CA ASP A 97 21.68 -5.11 -2.00
C ASP A 97 20.43 -5.88 -2.49
N PHE A 98 19.34 -5.20 -2.86
CA PHE A 98 18.18 -5.90 -3.38
C PHE A 98 18.47 -6.46 -4.78
N VAL A 99 18.31 -7.78 -4.92
CA VAL A 99 18.39 -8.50 -6.20
C VAL A 99 16.99 -9.01 -6.54
N GLY A 100 16.39 -8.43 -7.59
CA GLY A 100 15.07 -8.77 -8.11
C GLY A 100 15.03 -10.05 -8.93
#